data_AF-A0A542CUR5-F1
#
_entry.id   AF-A0A542CUR5-F1
#
_cell.length_a   1.000
_cell.length_b   1.000
_cell.length_c   1.000
_cell.angle_alpha   90.00
_cell.angle_beta   90.00
_cell.angle_gamma   90.00
#
_symmetry.space_group_name_H-M   'P 1'
#
loop_
_entity.id
_entity.type
_entity.pdbx_description
1 polymer ?
#
loop_
_entity_poly.entity_id
_entity_poly.type
_entity_poly.pdbx_seq_one_letter_code
_entity_poly.pdbx_strand_id
1 'polypeptide(L)'
;MAMTGAAAVWIVLGLLLLAALLRGLPLSTATRSELSPSEVGFLRGGAKHAVRAALASLDAKELIEPHPRGGIRRTQHSSTPIEEPFEQAVYTAVYGRIGPRGLRRSNRVRRALTVLERRLVAAGLVPARWRWTASRIALAAVPVVAVLGWLVGDARAWSLLLLALAALMAALVWWLPRRTIVGSQALSAWNRDHRGGPLPARYQDPQHETPGGGTGGGTGAGGTGGDTGAGDSSND
;
A
#
# COMPACT_ATOMS: atom_id res chain seq x y z
N MET A 1 29.16 -25.78 35.85
CA MET A 1 27.95 -25.67 35.00
C MET A 1 27.79 -24.23 34.51
N ALA A 2 28.51 -23.84 33.44
CA ALA A 2 28.50 -22.47 32.89
C ALA A 2 28.19 -22.42 31.37
N MET A 3 27.83 -23.56 30.76
CA MET A 3 27.63 -23.66 29.31
C MET A 3 26.27 -23.14 28.82
N THR A 4 25.32 -22.89 29.72
CA THR A 4 23.95 -22.45 29.37
C THR A 4 23.89 -21.00 28.91
N GLY A 5 24.67 -20.09 29.51
CA GLY A 5 24.68 -18.67 29.15
C GLY A 5 25.23 -18.39 27.74
N ALA A 6 26.24 -19.15 27.31
CA ALA A 6 26.82 -18.99 25.97
C ALA A 6 25.82 -19.37 24.87
N ALA A 7 25.04 -20.43 25.06
CA ALA A 7 24.05 -20.88 24.09
C ALA A 7 22.96 -19.84 23.84
N ALA A 8 22.48 -19.17 24.89
CA ALA A 8 21.47 -18.11 24.77
C ALA A 8 21.97 -16.92 23.94
N VAL A 9 23.22 -16.50 24.13
CA VAL A 9 23.84 -15.41 23.36
C VAL A 9 23.93 -15.79 21.88
N TRP A 10 24.37 -17.02 21.56
CA TRP A 10 24.45 -17.49 20.17
C TRP A 10 23.07 -17.61 19.51
N ILE A 11 22.03 -17.98 20.25
CA ILE A 11 20.66 -18.03 19.73
C ILE A 11 20.18 -16.61 19.37
N VAL A 12 20.36 -15.64 20.27
CA VAL A 12 19.95 -14.24 20.02
C VAL A 12 20.75 -13.64 18.87
N LEU A 13 22.07 -13.86 18.84
CA LEU A 13 22.95 -13.41 17.76
C LEU A 13 22.56 -14.07 16.43
N GLY A 14 22.30 -15.37 16.44
CA GLY A 14 21.84 -16.13 15.28
C GLY A 14 20.48 -15.63 14.77
N LEU A 15 19.55 -15.31 15.66
CA LEU A 15 18.24 -14.75 15.31
C LEU A 15 18.37 -13.35 14.70
N LEU A 16 19.23 -12.51 15.27
CA LEU A 16 19.54 -11.17 14.75
C LEU A 16 20.22 -11.25 13.38
N LEU A 17 21.20 -12.15 13.23
CA LEU A 17 21.91 -12.37 11.98
C LEU A 17 20.97 -12.93 10.90
N LEU A 18 20.10 -13.88 11.26
CA LEU A 18 19.07 -14.41 10.38
C LEU A 18 18.07 -13.32 9.97
N ALA A 19 17.63 -12.47 10.91
CA ALA A 19 16.77 -11.33 10.62
C ALA A 19 17.46 -10.31 9.69
N ALA A 20 18.76 -10.07 9.89
CA ALA A 20 19.56 -9.20 9.04
C ALA A 20 19.76 -9.80 7.64
N LEU A 21 20.08 -11.09 7.52
CA LEU A 21 20.18 -11.83 6.23
C LEU A 21 18.84 -11.80 5.48
N LEU A 22 17.75 -12.07 6.20
CA LEU A 22 16.39 -11.96 5.70
C LEU A 22 15.99 -10.53 5.33
N ARG A 23 16.82 -9.52 5.59
CA ARG A 23 16.59 -8.14 5.15
C ARG A 23 17.54 -7.68 4.06
N GLY A 24 18.80 -8.10 4.13
CA GLY A 24 19.91 -7.53 3.38
C GLY A 24 20.20 -8.21 2.05
N LEU A 25 19.86 -9.50 1.86
CA LEU A 25 20.25 -10.21 0.64
C LEU A 25 19.36 -9.80 -0.55
N PRO A 26 19.93 -9.09 -1.55
CA PRO A 26 19.24 -8.81 -2.80
C PRO A 26 19.31 -10.08 -3.65
N LEU A 27 18.28 -10.93 -3.54
CA LEU A 27 18.27 -12.23 -4.23
C LEU A 27 17.99 -12.15 -5.74
N SER A 28 17.98 -10.95 -6.34
CA SER A 28 17.64 -10.83 -7.75
C SER A 28 18.19 -9.54 -8.34
N THR A 29 19.25 -9.66 -9.14
CA THR A 29 19.69 -8.67 -10.13
C THR A 29 19.00 -8.95 -11.46
N ALA A 30 17.66 -9.05 -11.44
CA ALA A 30 16.91 -9.09 -12.69
C ALA A 30 16.95 -7.68 -13.30
N THR A 31 17.87 -7.47 -14.23
CA THR A 31 17.90 -6.34 -15.15
C THR A 31 16.59 -6.38 -15.95
N ARG A 32 15.58 -5.64 -15.51
CA ARG A 32 14.30 -5.58 -16.20
C ARG A 32 14.07 -4.19 -16.78
N SER A 33 13.57 -4.24 -18.01
CA SER A 33 12.98 -3.18 -18.82
C SER A 33 12.02 -2.30 -18.03
N GLU A 34 11.97 -1.03 -18.45
CA GLU A 34 11.03 0.04 -18.10
C GLU A 34 9.92 -0.33 -17.10
N LEU A 35 9.97 0.30 -15.93
CA LEU A 35 8.93 0.16 -14.91
C LEU A 35 7.61 0.75 -15.43
N SER A 36 6.52 0.00 -15.31
CA SER A 36 5.20 0.52 -15.65
C SER A 36 4.78 1.63 -14.65
N PRO A 37 3.90 2.56 -15.05
CA PRO A 37 3.36 3.58 -14.13
C PRO A 37 2.74 2.96 -12.88
N SER A 38 2.05 1.83 -13.02
CA SER A 38 1.43 1.09 -11.91
C SER A 38 2.48 0.50 -10.95
N GLU A 39 3.58 -0.04 -11.48
CA GLU A 39 4.72 -0.54 -10.69
C GLU A 39 5.37 0.62 -9.92
N VAL A 40 5.63 1.76 -10.57
CA VAL A 40 6.15 2.99 -9.93
C VAL A 40 5.23 3.46 -8.80
N GLY A 41 3.92 3.50 -9.07
CA GLY A 41 2.91 3.81 -8.06
C GLY A 41 2.97 2.84 -6.87
N PHE A 42 3.09 1.55 -7.13
CA PHE A 42 3.20 0.54 -6.07
C PHE A 42 4.46 0.74 -5.22
N LEU A 43 5.62 1.04 -5.83
CA LEU A 43 6.86 1.31 -5.11
C LEU A 43 6.78 2.59 -4.26
N ARG A 44 6.06 3.61 -4.74
CA ARG A 44 5.92 4.89 -4.03
C ARG A 44 4.98 4.80 -2.82
N GLY A 45 3.97 3.95 -2.82
CA GLY A 45 3.08 3.88 -1.66
C GLY A 45 2.08 2.74 -1.65
N GLY A 46 2.48 1.60 -2.21
CA GLY A 46 1.74 0.35 -2.26
C GLY A 46 0.49 0.40 -3.13
N ALA A 47 -0.43 -0.50 -2.85
CA ALA A 47 -1.65 -0.72 -3.64
C ALA A 47 -2.48 0.55 -3.92
N LYS A 48 -2.57 1.49 -2.96
CA LYS A 48 -3.33 2.73 -3.16
C LYS A 48 -2.73 3.58 -4.28
N HIS A 49 -1.41 3.69 -4.32
CA HIS A 49 -0.71 4.52 -5.30
C HIS A 49 -0.61 3.80 -6.65
N ALA A 50 -0.47 2.47 -6.66
CA ALA A 50 -0.56 1.67 -7.88
C ALA A 50 -1.90 1.87 -8.61
N VAL A 51 -3.02 1.80 -7.87
CA VAL A 51 -4.36 2.04 -8.46
C VAL A 51 -4.50 3.47 -8.97
N ARG A 52 -3.96 4.47 -8.26
CA ARG A 52 -3.99 5.86 -8.74
C ARG A 52 -3.17 6.06 -10.01
N ALA A 53 -1.99 5.46 -10.08
CA ALA A 53 -1.14 5.52 -11.27
C ALA A 53 -1.79 4.83 -12.47
N ALA A 54 -2.39 3.65 -12.27
CA ALA A 54 -3.16 2.95 -13.30
C ALA A 54 -4.38 3.76 -13.77
N LEU A 55 -5.07 4.47 -12.87
CA LEU A 55 -6.16 5.36 -13.26
C LEU A 55 -5.63 6.56 -14.05
N ALA A 56 -4.53 7.16 -13.64
CA ALA A 56 -3.92 8.28 -14.37
C ALA A 56 -3.44 7.87 -15.76
N SER A 57 -2.88 6.66 -15.93
CA SER A 57 -2.48 6.16 -17.25
C SER A 57 -3.67 5.80 -18.14
N LEU A 58 -4.76 5.26 -17.57
CA LEU A 58 -6.01 5.04 -18.30
C LEU A 58 -6.68 6.37 -18.72
N ASP A 59 -6.63 7.39 -17.86
CA ASP A 59 -7.13 8.75 -18.14
C ASP A 59 -6.32 9.43 -19.25
N ALA A 60 -4.98 9.31 -19.20
CA ALA A 60 -4.09 9.80 -20.25
C ALA A 60 -4.31 9.12 -21.62
N LYS A 61 -4.82 7.88 -21.62
CA LYS A 61 -5.23 7.13 -22.83
C LYS A 61 -6.69 7.39 -23.23
N GLU A 62 -7.38 8.28 -22.53
CA GLU A 62 -8.80 8.63 -22.73
C GLU A 62 -9.76 7.41 -22.60
N LEU A 63 -9.33 6.36 -21.90
CA LEU A 63 -10.11 5.14 -21.68
C LEU A 63 -11.16 5.29 -20.58
N ILE A 64 -10.95 6.22 -19.67
CA ILE A 64 -11.85 6.52 -18.57
C ILE A 64 -12.14 8.01 -18.53
N GLU A 65 -13.28 8.35 -17.95
CA GLU A 65 -13.70 9.73 -17.74
C GLU A 65 -14.36 9.87 -16.36
N PRO A 66 -14.31 11.05 -15.74
CA PRO A 66 -15.04 11.32 -14.52
C PRO A 66 -16.55 11.21 -14.77
N HIS A 67 -17.25 10.49 -13.90
CA HIS A 67 -18.70 10.40 -13.98
C HIS A 67 -19.32 11.71 -13.42
N PRO A 68 -20.37 12.29 -14.05
CA PRO A 68 -20.93 13.58 -13.63
C PRO A 68 -21.48 13.58 -12.20
N ARG A 69 -22.04 12.46 -11.76
CA ARG A 69 -22.45 12.24 -10.35
C ARG A 69 -21.28 11.90 -9.42
N GLY A 70 -20.03 12.04 -9.84
CA GLY A 70 -18.82 11.59 -9.14
C GLY A 70 -18.50 10.11 -9.35
N GLY A 71 -17.22 9.76 -9.22
CA GLY A 71 -16.68 8.44 -9.55
C GLY A 71 -16.05 8.41 -10.94
N ILE A 72 -15.75 7.21 -11.43
CA ILE A 72 -15.07 6.99 -12.71
C ILE A 72 -15.94 6.06 -13.55
N ARG A 73 -16.08 6.34 -14.85
CA ARG A 73 -16.72 5.46 -15.83
C ARG A 73 -15.78 5.23 -17.03
N ARG A 74 -16.06 4.20 -17.83
CA ARG A 74 -15.35 3.96 -19.08
C ARG A 74 -15.85 4.88 -20.18
N THR A 75 -14.95 5.29 -21.05
CA THR A 75 -15.28 5.94 -22.32
C THR A 75 -15.82 4.87 -23.28
N GLN A 76 -16.97 5.10 -23.92
CA GLN A 76 -17.62 4.11 -24.80
C GLN A 76 -16.91 3.89 -26.15
N HIS A 77 -15.98 4.76 -26.54
CA HIS A 77 -15.45 4.86 -27.91
C HIS A 77 -13.97 4.51 -28.06
N SER A 78 -13.32 4.00 -27.01
CA SER A 78 -11.88 3.74 -27.07
C SER A 78 -11.57 2.30 -27.45
N SER A 79 -10.89 2.13 -28.59
CA SER A 79 -10.30 0.86 -29.04
C SER A 79 -8.82 0.71 -28.65
N THR A 80 -8.28 1.65 -27.87
CA THR A 80 -6.85 1.66 -27.52
C THR A 80 -6.50 0.40 -26.71
N PRO A 81 -5.53 -0.41 -27.18
CA PRO A 81 -5.14 -1.63 -26.48
C PRO A 81 -4.50 -1.29 -25.13
N ILE A 82 -4.88 -2.06 -24.10
CA ILE A 82 -4.29 -1.96 -22.76
C ILE A 82 -3.22 -3.05 -22.63
N GLU A 83 -1.96 -2.66 -22.76
CA GLU A 83 -0.83 -3.57 -22.70
C GLU A 83 -0.55 -4.10 -21.28
N GLU A 84 -0.74 -3.25 -20.26
CA GLU A 84 -0.42 -3.63 -18.88
C GLU A 84 -1.55 -4.51 -18.27
N PRO A 85 -1.27 -5.74 -17.82
CA PRO A 85 -2.29 -6.62 -17.24
C PRO A 85 -2.97 -6.04 -16.00
N PHE A 86 -2.25 -5.21 -15.23
CA PHE A 86 -2.81 -4.54 -14.07
C PHE A 86 -3.78 -3.42 -14.48
N GLU A 87 -3.43 -2.58 -15.45
CA GLU A 87 -4.33 -1.57 -16.02
C GLU A 87 -5.58 -2.23 -16.60
N GLN A 88 -5.44 -3.36 -17.29
CA GLN A 88 -6.57 -4.10 -17.85
C GLN A 88 -7.51 -4.60 -16.74
N ALA A 89 -6.97 -5.10 -15.64
CA ALA A 89 -7.78 -5.50 -14.48
C ALA A 89 -8.49 -4.31 -13.80
N VAL A 90 -7.85 -3.13 -13.77
CA VAL A 90 -8.45 -1.89 -13.26
C VAL A 90 -9.57 -1.42 -14.20
N TYR A 91 -9.30 -1.32 -15.50
CA TYR A 91 -10.27 -0.94 -16.52
C TYR A 91 -11.50 -1.87 -16.49
N THR A 92 -11.27 -3.19 -16.48
CA THR A 92 -12.36 -4.18 -16.41
C THR A 92 -13.16 -4.13 -15.10
N ALA A 93 -12.60 -3.58 -14.01
CA ALA A 93 -13.29 -3.36 -12.74
C ALA A 93 -14.05 -2.02 -12.68
N VAL A 94 -13.71 -1.04 -13.52
CA VAL A 94 -14.50 0.17 -13.74
C VAL A 94 -15.69 -0.22 -14.62
N TYR A 95 -16.70 -0.88 -14.05
CA TYR A 95 -17.97 -1.11 -14.74
C TYR A 95 -19.06 -0.35 -13.97
N GLY A 96 -19.59 0.71 -14.58
CA GLY A 96 -20.49 1.66 -13.91
C GLY A 96 -19.79 2.65 -12.98
N ARG A 97 -20.54 3.25 -12.07
CA ARG A 97 -20.07 4.29 -11.13
C ARG A 97 -19.34 3.65 -9.96
N ILE A 98 -18.00 3.65 -9.99
CA ILE A 98 -17.20 3.18 -8.86
C ILE A 98 -16.16 4.22 -8.42
N GLY A 99 -16.05 4.42 -7.12
CA GLY A 99 -15.03 5.28 -6.54
C GLY A 99 -13.69 4.55 -6.34
N PRO A 100 -12.57 5.27 -6.13
CA PRO A 100 -11.24 4.68 -5.96
C PRO A 100 -11.15 3.68 -4.79
N ARG A 101 -11.92 3.91 -3.72
CA ARG A 101 -12.01 3.00 -2.56
C ARG A 101 -12.73 1.69 -2.92
N GLY A 102 -13.79 1.76 -3.72
CA GLY A 102 -14.53 0.59 -4.21
C GLY A 102 -13.69 -0.26 -5.17
N LEU A 103 -12.99 0.41 -6.08
CA LEU A 103 -12.10 -0.24 -7.04
C LEU A 103 -11.03 -1.10 -6.34
N ARG A 104 -10.44 -0.58 -5.25
CA ARG A 104 -9.44 -1.31 -4.45
C ARG A 104 -10.02 -2.53 -3.71
N ARG A 105 -11.32 -2.56 -3.43
CA ARG A 105 -12.01 -3.70 -2.80
C ARG A 105 -12.41 -4.78 -3.81
N SER A 106 -12.42 -4.47 -5.11
CA SER A 106 -12.73 -5.44 -6.16
C SER A 106 -11.78 -6.64 -6.13
N ASN A 107 -12.34 -7.85 -6.17
CA ASN A 107 -11.57 -9.09 -6.17
C ASN A 107 -10.62 -9.20 -7.37
N ARG A 108 -11.02 -8.66 -8.55
CA ARG A 108 -10.17 -8.64 -9.75
C ARG A 108 -8.93 -7.77 -9.54
N VAL A 109 -9.14 -6.55 -9.03
CA VAL A 109 -8.04 -5.63 -8.73
C VAL A 109 -7.13 -6.18 -7.64
N ARG A 110 -7.69 -6.82 -6.60
CA ARG A 110 -6.89 -7.48 -5.54
C ARG A 110 -6.03 -8.62 -6.07
N ARG A 111 -6.56 -9.46 -6.96
CA ARG A 111 -5.80 -10.53 -7.61
C ARG A 111 -4.69 -9.96 -8.48
N ALA A 112 -5.00 -8.97 -9.31
CA ALA A 112 -4.01 -8.30 -10.17
C ALA A 112 -2.92 -7.60 -9.35
N LEU A 113 -3.27 -6.94 -8.23
CA LEU A 113 -2.31 -6.38 -7.27
C LEU A 113 -1.41 -7.46 -6.67
N THR A 114 -1.94 -8.64 -6.38
CA THR A 114 -1.14 -9.75 -5.84
C THR A 114 -0.15 -10.26 -6.87
N VAL A 115 -0.55 -10.33 -8.14
CA VAL A 115 0.35 -10.70 -9.25
C VAL A 115 1.43 -9.63 -9.46
N LEU A 116 1.05 -8.34 -9.48
CA LEU A 116 1.97 -7.21 -9.54
C LEU A 116 3.00 -7.27 -8.40
N GLU A 117 2.52 -7.48 -7.18
CA GLU A 117 3.37 -7.61 -6.00
C GLU A 117 4.33 -8.80 -6.12
N ARG A 118 3.85 -9.97 -6.56
CA ARG A 118 4.72 -11.14 -6.79
C ARG A 118 5.79 -10.87 -7.84
N ARG A 119 5.45 -10.16 -8.93
CA ARG A 119 6.43 -9.76 -9.96
C ARG A 119 7.48 -8.81 -9.40
N LEU A 120 7.07 -7.81 -8.63
CA LEU A 120 8.00 -6.87 -7.98
C LEU A 120 8.87 -7.54 -6.92
N VAL A 121 8.34 -8.53 -6.20
CA VAL A 121 9.11 -9.35 -5.24
C VAL A 121 10.13 -10.23 -5.97
N ALA A 122 9.73 -10.88 -7.07
CA ALA A 122 10.64 -11.68 -7.90
C ALA A 122 11.76 -10.84 -8.54
N ALA A 123 11.46 -9.58 -8.86
CA ALA A 123 12.44 -8.60 -9.34
C ALA A 123 13.30 -7.98 -8.23
N GLY A 124 13.10 -8.32 -6.95
CA GLY A 124 13.85 -7.75 -5.82
C GLY A 124 13.50 -6.29 -5.49
N LEU A 125 12.49 -5.71 -6.13
CA LEU A 125 12.08 -4.31 -5.96
C LEU A 125 11.23 -4.10 -4.70
N VAL A 126 10.55 -5.14 -4.21
CA VAL A 126 9.73 -5.11 -3.00
C VAL A 126 10.12 -6.28 -2.09
N PRO A 127 10.31 -6.07 -0.78
CA PRO A 127 10.54 -7.17 0.14
C PRO A 127 9.28 -8.01 0.28
N ALA A 128 9.39 -9.33 0.16
CA ALA A 128 8.26 -10.23 0.31
C ALA A 128 7.57 -10.02 1.67
N ARG A 129 6.24 -9.89 1.70
CA ARG A 129 5.49 -9.64 2.94
C ARG A 129 5.79 -10.64 4.05
N TRP A 130 5.98 -11.91 3.69
CA TRP A 130 6.29 -12.97 4.65
C TRP A 130 7.61 -12.70 5.38
N ARG A 131 8.59 -12.03 4.75
CA ARG A 131 9.86 -11.63 5.40
C ARG A 131 9.61 -10.61 6.50
N TRP A 132 8.63 -9.71 6.33
CA TRP A 132 8.22 -8.75 7.36
C TRP A 132 7.44 -9.40 8.50
N THR A 133 6.57 -10.36 8.19
CA THR A 133 5.86 -11.11 9.23
C THR A 133 6.84 -11.97 10.02
N ALA A 134 7.74 -12.67 9.33
CA ALA A 134 8.79 -13.48 9.94
C ALA A 134 9.74 -12.62 10.79
N SER A 135 10.15 -11.45 10.29
CA SER A 135 11.00 -10.55 11.08
C SER A 135 10.29 -10.02 12.33
N ARG A 136 9.00 -9.69 12.24
CA ARG A 136 8.18 -9.31 13.41
C ARG A 136 8.02 -10.45 14.40
N ILE A 137 7.77 -11.67 13.93
CA ILE A 137 7.67 -12.85 14.80
C ILE A 137 9.01 -13.14 15.48
N ALA A 138 10.10 -13.10 14.71
CA ALA A 138 11.45 -13.25 15.25
C ALA A 138 11.74 -12.18 16.32
N LEU A 139 11.38 -10.92 16.05
CA LEU A 139 11.52 -9.82 17.01
C LEU A 139 10.65 -9.98 18.25
N ALA A 140 9.41 -10.45 18.09
CA ALA A 140 8.50 -10.74 19.19
C ALA A 140 8.96 -11.93 20.04
N ALA A 141 9.73 -12.86 19.46
CA ALA A 141 10.31 -13.98 20.20
C ALA A 141 11.49 -13.55 21.09
N VAL A 142 12.21 -12.47 20.77
CA VAL A 142 13.37 -12.01 21.57
C VAL A 142 13.05 -11.71 23.04
N PRO A 143 12.03 -10.90 23.39
CA PRO A 143 11.70 -10.65 24.80
C PRO A 143 11.28 -11.93 25.52
N VAL A 144 10.58 -12.85 24.83
CA VAL A 144 10.17 -14.15 25.42
C VAL A 144 11.40 -14.96 25.81
N VAL A 145 12.38 -15.09 24.90
CA VAL A 145 13.64 -15.80 25.17
C VAL A 145 14.44 -15.12 26.29
N ALA A 146 14.49 -13.78 26.31
CA ALA A 146 15.18 -13.02 27.36
C ALA A 146 14.56 -13.23 28.74
N VAL A 147 13.22 -13.21 28.85
CA VAL A 147 12.49 -13.47 30.10
C VAL A 147 12.69 -14.91 30.57
N LEU A 148 12.64 -15.89 29.66
CA LEU A 148 12.96 -17.28 29.96
C LEU A 148 14.40 -17.43 30.49
N GLY A 149 15.38 -16.74 29.88
CA GLY A 149 16.76 -16.74 30.37
C GLY A 149 16.91 -16.12 31.76
N TRP A 150 16.16 -15.05 32.05
CA TRP A 150 16.14 -14.40 33.37
C TRP A 150 15.53 -15.31 34.45
N LEU A 151 14.41 -15.99 34.15
CA LEU A 151 13.74 -16.93 35.05
C LEU A 151 14.61 -18.14 35.44
N VAL A 152 15.53 -18.56 34.56
CA VAL A 152 16.47 -19.67 34.83
C VAL A 152 17.61 -19.23 35.78
N GLY A 153 17.60 -17.98 36.25
CA GLY A 153 18.45 -17.52 37.36
C GLY A 153 19.82 -16.98 36.93
N ASP A 154 20.05 -16.79 35.64
CA ASP A 154 21.29 -16.17 35.12
C ASP A 154 21.13 -14.64 35.09
N ALA A 155 20.82 -14.06 36.26
CA ALA A 155 20.53 -12.64 36.47
C ALA A 155 21.81 -11.78 36.45
N ARG A 156 22.65 -11.94 35.43
CA ARG A 156 23.81 -11.08 35.17
C ARG A 156 23.38 -9.81 34.44
N ALA A 157 24.07 -8.69 34.69
CA ALA A 157 23.87 -7.40 34.03
C ALA A 157 23.82 -7.47 32.49
N TRP A 158 24.40 -8.53 31.91
CA TRP A 158 24.28 -8.88 30.49
C TRP A 158 22.87 -9.16 29.99
N SER A 159 21.97 -9.70 30.81
CA SER A 159 20.57 -9.92 30.42
C SER A 159 19.86 -8.60 30.09
N LEU A 160 20.06 -7.57 30.90
CA LEU A 160 19.52 -6.22 30.67
C LEU A 160 20.11 -5.57 29.43
N LEU A 161 21.41 -5.74 29.18
CA LEU A 161 22.07 -5.17 28.01
C LEU A 161 21.59 -5.81 26.71
N LEU A 162 21.38 -7.14 26.71
CA LEU A 162 20.79 -7.85 25.58
C LEU A 162 19.34 -7.45 25.34
N LEU A 163 18.55 -7.27 26.40
CA LEU A 163 17.17 -6.79 26.29
C LEU A 163 17.12 -5.37 25.71
N ALA A 164 18.01 -4.48 26.16
CA ALA A 164 18.12 -3.13 25.63
C ALA A 164 18.53 -3.13 24.15
N LEU A 165 19.52 -3.95 23.78
CA LEU A 165 19.96 -4.08 22.38
C LEU A 165 18.84 -4.65 21.48
N ALA A 166 18.10 -5.65 21.98
CA ALA A 166 16.96 -6.21 21.29
C ALA A 166 15.84 -5.18 21.08
N ALA A 167 15.51 -4.39 22.10
CA ALA A 167 14.52 -3.32 22.02
C ALA A 167 14.98 -2.22 21.04
N LEU A 168 16.26 -1.87 21.04
CA LEU A 168 16.83 -0.90 20.12
C LEU A 168 16.78 -1.40 18.67
N MET A 169 17.11 -2.67 18.43
CA MET A 169 16.94 -3.30 17.12
C MET A 169 15.47 -3.37 16.72
N ALA A 170 14.56 -3.67 17.64
CA ALA A 170 13.11 -3.64 17.40
C ALA A 170 12.64 -2.27 16.92
N ALA A 171 13.03 -1.22 17.63
CA ALA A 171 12.72 0.17 17.30
C ALA A 171 13.30 0.54 15.94
N LEU A 172 14.57 0.20 15.69
CA LEU A 172 15.24 0.44 14.41
C LEU A 172 14.49 -0.27 13.27
N VAL A 173 14.14 -1.55 13.44
CA VAL A 173 13.36 -2.34 12.48
C VAL A 173 12.01 -1.71 12.19
N TRP A 174 11.37 -1.15 13.22
CA TRP A 174 10.07 -0.48 13.12
C TRP A 174 10.16 0.85 12.39
N TRP A 175 11.26 1.59 12.57
CA TRP A 175 11.49 2.91 11.99
C TRP A 175 12.04 2.87 10.57
N LEU A 176 12.73 1.79 10.17
CA LEU A 176 13.28 1.70 8.82
C LEU A 176 12.15 1.71 7.76
N PRO A 177 12.23 2.59 6.75
CA PRO A 177 11.24 2.67 5.70
C PRO A 177 11.09 1.33 4.98
N ARG A 178 9.85 1.00 4.59
CA ARG A 178 9.50 -0.28 3.93
C ARG A 178 10.07 -0.46 2.52
N ARG A 179 11.03 0.37 2.10
CA ARG A 179 11.57 0.39 0.74
C ARG A 179 12.97 -0.21 0.72
N THR A 180 13.23 -1.08 -0.25
CA THR A 180 14.59 -1.59 -0.51
C THR A 180 15.42 -0.51 -1.19
N ILE A 181 16.75 -0.60 -1.02
CA ILE A 181 17.70 0.31 -1.68
C ILE A 181 17.53 0.22 -3.21
N VAL A 182 17.39 -0.99 -3.74
CA VAL A 182 17.16 -1.24 -5.18
C VAL A 182 15.90 -0.53 -5.68
N GLY A 183 14.77 -0.61 -4.94
CA GLY A 183 13.55 0.09 -5.31
C GLY A 183 13.69 1.62 -5.30
N SER A 184 14.49 2.15 -4.37
CA SER A 184 14.79 3.60 -4.33
C SER A 184 15.68 4.05 -5.49
N GLN A 185 16.64 3.23 -5.89
CA GLN A 185 17.49 3.50 -7.05
C GLN A 185 16.70 3.43 -8.35
N ALA A 186 15.85 2.42 -8.51
CA ALA A 186 14.98 2.28 -9.69
C ALA A 186 14.00 3.47 -9.81
N LEU A 187 13.41 3.91 -8.70
CA LEU A 187 12.57 5.11 -8.68
C LEU A 187 13.35 6.39 -9.01
N SER A 188 14.60 6.47 -8.56
CA SER A 188 15.49 7.61 -8.82
C SER A 188 16.02 7.62 -10.26
N ALA A 189 16.18 6.46 -10.89
CA ALA A 189 16.48 6.33 -12.31
C ALA A 189 15.28 6.77 -13.14
N TRP A 190 14.08 6.22 -12.85
CA TRP A 190 12.84 6.61 -13.53
C TRP A 190 12.57 8.12 -13.43
N ASN A 191 12.73 8.71 -12.25
CA ASN A 191 12.57 10.16 -12.05
C ASN A 191 13.62 10.98 -12.82
N ARG A 192 14.83 10.46 -13.04
CA ARG A 192 15.85 11.15 -13.85
C ARG A 192 15.44 11.17 -15.31
N ASP A 193 14.96 10.03 -15.82
CA ASP A 193 14.56 9.89 -17.22
C ASP A 193 13.30 10.72 -17.55
N HIS A 194 12.39 10.88 -16.59
CA HIS A 194 11.09 11.56 -16.80
C HIS A 194 11.03 13.00 -16.28
N ARG A 195 12.09 13.53 -15.65
CA ARG A 195 12.12 14.93 -15.15
C ARG A 195 12.25 16.00 -16.24
N GLY A 196 12.57 15.60 -17.47
CA GLY A 196 12.78 16.53 -18.59
C GLY A 196 11.52 16.87 -19.40
N GLY A 197 10.40 16.19 -19.16
CA GLY A 197 9.15 16.46 -19.89
C GLY A 197 8.38 17.64 -19.27
N PRO A 198 7.95 18.65 -20.04
CA PRO A 198 7.00 19.64 -19.54
C PRO A 198 5.76 18.90 -19.03
N LEU A 199 5.37 19.15 -17.78
CA LEU A 199 4.13 18.60 -17.25
C LEU A 199 2.98 19.05 -18.15
N PRO A 200 2.04 18.16 -18.55
CA PRO A 200 0.90 18.58 -19.33
C PRO A 200 0.15 19.69 -18.59
N ALA A 201 -0.04 20.82 -19.26
CA ALA A 201 -0.61 22.05 -18.70
C ALA A 201 -1.94 21.82 -17.95
N ARG A 202 -2.68 20.76 -18.30
CA ARG A 202 -3.91 20.31 -17.64
C ARG A 202 -3.79 20.00 -16.15
N TYR A 203 -2.58 19.75 -15.64
CA TYR A 203 -2.31 19.49 -14.22
C TYR A 203 -1.67 20.68 -13.48
N GLN A 204 -1.32 21.76 -14.19
CA GLN A 204 -0.80 22.98 -13.58
C GLN A 204 -1.89 23.94 -13.13
N ASP A 205 -3.15 23.69 -13.48
CA ASP A 205 -4.26 24.55 -13.07
C ASP A 205 -4.71 24.21 -11.63
N PRO A 206 -4.40 25.06 -10.63
CA PRO A 206 -4.73 24.81 -9.23
C PRO A 206 -6.25 24.89 -8.97
N GLN A 207 -7.04 25.34 -9.95
CA GLN A 207 -8.48 25.58 -9.83
C GLN A 207 -9.31 24.30 -9.59
N HIS A 208 -8.75 23.11 -9.81
CA HIS A 208 -9.44 21.83 -9.52
C HIS A 208 -9.24 21.30 -8.09
N GLU A 209 -8.42 21.94 -7.26
CA GLU A 209 -8.43 21.72 -5.81
C GLU A 209 -9.44 22.65 -5.12
N THR A 210 -10.69 22.69 -5.61
CA THR A 210 -11.77 23.11 -4.71
C THR A 210 -12.13 21.90 -3.84
N PRO A 211 -11.76 21.88 -2.54
CA PRO A 211 -12.29 20.89 -1.63
C PRO A 211 -13.81 21.09 -1.59
N GLY A 212 -14.52 20.26 -2.34
CA GLY A 212 -15.94 19.99 -2.14
C GLY A 212 -16.14 19.31 -0.79
N GLY A 213 -15.82 20.02 0.29
CA GLY A 213 -16.32 19.82 1.62
C GLY A 213 -17.79 20.19 1.63
N GLY A 214 -18.60 19.39 0.93
CA GLY A 214 -20.03 19.34 1.12
C GLY A 214 -20.31 18.71 2.47
N THR A 215 -20.08 19.44 3.55
CA THR A 215 -20.80 19.28 4.81
C THR A 215 -22.26 19.62 4.51
N GLY A 216 -22.99 18.65 3.99
CA GLY A 216 -24.45 18.64 4.00
C GLY A 216 -24.92 18.48 5.44
N GLY A 217 -24.79 19.56 6.22
CA GLY A 217 -25.55 19.77 7.44
C GLY A 217 -26.96 20.12 7.01
N GLY A 218 -27.79 19.10 6.81
CA GLY A 218 -29.23 19.27 6.65
C GLY A 218 -29.81 19.71 8.00
N THR A 219 -29.88 21.02 8.20
CA THR A 219 -30.75 21.62 9.21
C THR A 219 -32.18 21.33 8.78
N GLY A 220 -32.80 20.34 9.43
CA GLY A 220 -34.23 20.09 9.32
C GLY A 220 -34.98 21.29 9.88
N ALA A 221 -35.36 22.22 9.01
CA ALA A 221 -36.43 23.15 9.29
C ALA A 221 -37.76 22.37 9.19
N GLY A 222 -38.41 22.20 10.33
CA GLY A 222 -39.74 21.62 10.43
C GLY A 222 -40.72 22.41 9.59
N GLY A 223 -41.24 21.78 8.53
CA GLY A 223 -42.45 22.18 7.83
C GLY A 223 -43.52 21.15 8.11
N THR A 224 -44.15 21.21 9.28
CA THR A 224 -45.44 20.55 9.53
C THR A 224 -46.50 21.32 8.76
N GLY A 225 -46.58 21.08 7.45
CA GLY A 225 -47.73 21.44 6.63
C GLY A 225 -48.87 20.49 6.97
N GLY A 226 -49.75 20.92 7.86
CA GLY A 226 -51.08 20.33 7.98
C GLY A 226 -51.87 20.68 6.74
N ASP A 227 -52.33 19.65 6.04
CA ASP A 227 -53.48 19.78 5.15
C ASP A 227 -54.26 18.45 5.16
N THR A 228 -55.07 18.29 6.19
CA THR A 228 -56.15 17.30 6.25
C THR A 228 -57.35 17.90 5.53
N GLY A 229 -57.32 17.84 4.21
CA GLY A 229 -58.40 18.29 3.32
C GLY A 229 -59.21 17.14 2.76
N ALA A 230 -60.38 16.92 3.38
CA ALA A 230 -61.63 16.44 2.78
C ALA A 230 -61.59 15.14 1.96
N GLY A 231 -61.90 14.03 2.63
CA GLY A 231 -62.94 13.16 2.10
C GLY A 231 -64.28 13.84 2.34
N ASP A 232 -65.02 14.14 1.27
CA ASP A 232 -66.46 14.15 1.34
C ASP A 232 -67.02 13.34 0.18
N SER A 233 -67.90 12.45 0.59
CA SER A 233 -68.52 11.37 -0.12
C SER A 233 -70.00 11.67 -0.08
N SER A 234 -70.60 12.08 -1.20
CA SER A 234 -72.03 11.94 -1.41
C SER A 234 -72.36 12.09 -2.88
N ASN A 235 -72.65 10.95 -3.48
CA ASN A 235 -73.65 10.84 -4.52
C ASN A 235 -74.57 9.70 -4.06
N ASP A 236 -75.44 10.03 -3.09
CA ASP A 236 -76.82 9.58 -2.87
C ASP A 236 -77.36 10.14 -1.55
#